data_AF-A0A8J7TH91-F1
#
_entry.id   AF-A0A8J7TH91-F1
#
_cell.length_a   1.000
_cell.length_b   1.000
_cell.length_c   1.000
_cell.angle_alpha   90.00
_cell.angle_beta   90.00
_cell.angle_gamma   90.00
#
_symmetry.space_group_name_H-M   'P 1'
#
loop_
_entity.id
_entity.type
_entity.pdbx_description
1 polymer ?
#
loop_
_entity_poly.entity_id
_entity_poly.type
_entity_poly.pdbx_seq_one_letter_code
_entity_poly.pdbx_strand_id
1 'polypeptide(L)'
;MIDRTEMIVVWIVLLRTLTGETKTFTFQDCNSKLSVLEVLPGGGWDNIRNKDMGIVMNMNYSRCRTTEDRQYLIPDEVYVIPQKQTNIDIHSELIEDWQSYKDAFSNDVNAEASYLKVLNGKFSEKLEETKIHNVYDKTSTTRVQVRNVIYSVKARPDFSFDITFKKQLLEIAQCLASNQTQRALYLAEMLVLRYGTHVLTSLDAGASLVQEDQVSESFLLDNAKQKSSVTASAAVSFFSTVNIGIHGSAQTEDEMTKKYQENTTDSKIESHGGVPFYPGITLAKWQEALESVPQNSGVLFGGLYSKGAVNPVTQSHACPPYFYPLRLFEDLGVCVSSDYEMGGINAVPFGGFFSCKTGNPLAGHLNTQAPGIQQYFFYRDSPTSYAMKCPLGMSQHQAFLSDGCQVMYCIQAGELFAGRLPPIQLPPFHHAPLFNFTSPEVRTLHSEGNRTWVKEPGSLVWTLVSSTNARGLTKGRARAPSQEGPTIAISVTVTVILVALIAGVGYGVKWWRSRGYRRAEEATLVGSHPAYGSTAVFEELEDSDTREQPF
;
A
#
# COMPACT_ATOMS: atom_id res chain seq x y z
N MET A 1 -8.56 54.76 35.73
CA MET A 1 -7.54 54.26 34.79
C MET A 1 -7.41 52.78 35.05
N ILE A 2 -7.51 51.92 34.03
CA ILE A 2 -7.08 50.52 34.14
C ILE A 2 -5.58 50.51 33.84
N ASP A 3 -4.78 49.81 34.63
CA ASP A 3 -3.34 49.79 34.44
C ASP A 3 -2.95 49.04 33.14
N ARG A 4 -1.83 49.43 32.53
CA ARG A 4 -1.30 48.75 31.35
C ARG A 4 -0.89 47.31 31.67
N THR A 5 -0.44 47.05 32.90
CA THR A 5 -0.06 45.71 33.36
C THR A 5 -1.27 44.78 33.43
N GLU A 6 -2.39 45.24 34.00
CA GLU A 6 -3.67 44.50 34.06
C GLU A 6 -4.15 44.10 32.65
N MET A 7 -4.14 45.05 31.70
CA MET A 7 -4.50 44.79 30.31
C MET A 7 -3.62 43.71 29.67
N ILE A 8 -2.30 43.75 29.90
CA ILE A 8 -1.38 42.75 29.35
C ILE A 8 -1.66 41.36 29.93
N VAL A 9 -1.95 41.24 31.22
CA VAL A 9 -2.33 39.97 31.85
C VAL A 9 -3.66 39.44 31.27
N VAL A 10 -4.67 40.29 31.12
CA VAL A 10 -5.96 39.91 30.49
C VAL A 10 -5.76 39.44 29.05
N TRP A 11 -4.93 40.11 28.26
CA TRP A 11 -4.61 39.68 26.89
C TRP A 11 -3.81 38.37 26.84
N ILE A 12 -2.89 38.12 27.77
CA ILE A 12 -2.15 36.85 27.87
C ILE A 12 -3.07 35.69 28.28
N VAL A 13 -3.99 35.93 29.22
CA VAL A 13 -5.02 34.94 29.61
C VAL A 13 -5.96 34.65 28.45
N LEU A 14 -6.45 35.68 27.74
CA LEU A 14 -7.28 35.51 26.55
C LEU A 14 -6.55 34.73 25.44
N LEU A 15 -5.29 35.05 25.16
CA LEU A 15 -4.46 34.31 24.22
C LEU A 15 -4.33 32.83 24.61
N ARG A 16 -4.09 32.52 25.90
CA ARG A 16 -4.05 31.13 26.40
C ARG A 16 -5.41 30.41 26.30
N THR A 17 -6.53 31.12 26.41
CA THR A 17 -7.86 30.51 26.17
C THR A 17 -8.22 30.36 24.69
N LEU A 18 -7.55 31.09 23.79
CA LEU A 18 -7.74 31.00 22.35
C LEU A 18 -6.84 29.94 21.71
N THR A 19 -5.63 29.73 22.27
CA THR A 19 -4.82 28.54 21.99
C THR A 19 -5.33 27.35 22.79
N GLY A 20 -6.52 26.86 22.42
CA GLY A 20 -7.02 25.58 22.91
C GLY A 20 -6.17 24.44 22.38
N GLU A 21 -5.08 24.10 23.08
CA GLU A 21 -4.32 22.88 22.84
C GLU A 21 -5.25 21.68 23.01
N THR A 22 -5.72 21.12 21.90
CA THR A 22 -6.47 19.88 21.87
C THR A 22 -5.54 18.74 22.26
N LYS A 23 -5.34 18.53 23.57
CA LYS A 23 -4.54 17.43 24.11
C LYS A 23 -5.02 16.14 23.46
N THR A 24 -4.20 15.55 22.59
CA THR A 24 -4.51 14.32 21.88
C THR A 24 -4.60 13.19 22.89
N PHE A 25 -5.82 12.80 23.23
CA PHE A 25 -6.08 11.78 24.25
C PHE A 25 -5.67 10.41 23.71
N THR A 26 -4.83 9.70 24.46
CA THR A 26 -4.27 8.40 24.08
C THR A 26 -4.82 7.29 24.97
N PHE A 27 -4.59 6.03 24.59
CA PHE A 27 -4.86 4.90 25.49
C PHE A 27 -4.02 4.96 26.79
N GLN A 28 -2.89 5.67 26.80
CA GLN A 28 -2.03 5.85 27.98
C GLN A 28 -2.63 6.83 29.01
N ASP A 29 -3.58 7.68 28.61
CA ASP A 29 -4.37 8.51 29.51
C ASP A 29 -5.45 7.69 30.27
N CYS A 30 -5.68 6.43 29.87
CA CYS A 30 -6.57 5.48 30.55
C CYS A 30 -5.85 4.67 31.64
N ASN A 31 -6.62 3.96 32.48
CA ASN A 31 -6.09 3.28 33.67
C ASN A 31 -5.08 2.17 33.33
N SER A 32 -3.81 2.45 33.63
CA SER A 32 -2.55 1.69 33.38
C SER A 32 -2.48 0.17 33.66
N LYS A 33 -3.57 -0.50 34.06
CA LYS A 33 -3.58 -1.92 34.45
C LYS A 33 -4.25 -2.87 33.45
N LEU A 34 -4.85 -2.36 32.37
CA LEU A 34 -5.49 -3.18 31.34
C LEU A 34 -4.73 -3.07 30.02
N SER A 35 -4.56 -4.19 29.34
CA SER A 35 -4.05 -4.22 27.96
C SER A 35 -5.07 -3.62 27.00
N VAL A 36 -4.61 -3.02 25.91
CA VAL A 36 -5.47 -2.68 24.77
C VAL A 36 -5.82 -3.98 24.03
N LEU A 37 -7.06 -4.12 23.55
CA LEU A 37 -7.42 -5.22 22.65
C LEU A 37 -6.72 -4.99 21.30
N GLU A 38 -5.85 -5.91 20.89
CA GLU A 38 -5.04 -5.74 19.67
C GLU A 38 -5.81 -6.00 18.37
N VAL A 39 -6.79 -6.91 18.40
CA VAL A 39 -7.66 -7.22 17.26
C VAL A 39 -8.76 -6.16 17.14
N LEU A 40 -8.55 -5.16 16.28
CA LEU A 40 -9.44 -4.00 16.12
C LEU A 40 -9.94 -3.82 14.66
N PRO A 41 -11.26 -3.73 14.44
CA PRO A 41 -11.83 -3.42 13.13
C PRO A 41 -11.54 -1.97 12.73
N GLY A 42 -11.71 -1.65 11.44
CA GLY A 42 -11.47 -0.32 10.88
C GLY A 42 -10.09 -0.14 10.24
N GLY A 43 -9.27 -1.19 10.21
CA GLY A 43 -8.17 -1.33 9.27
C GLY A 43 -8.67 -1.51 7.83
N GLY A 44 -7.91 -1.00 6.86
CA GLY A 44 -8.08 -1.32 5.45
C GLY A 44 -7.55 -2.73 5.12
N TRP A 45 -8.02 -3.31 4.02
CA TRP A 45 -7.70 -4.69 3.65
C TRP A 45 -7.53 -4.86 2.14
N ASP A 46 -6.45 -5.52 1.73
CA ASP A 46 -6.25 -5.98 0.36
C ASP A 46 -6.83 -7.40 0.19
N ASN A 47 -8.05 -7.44 -0.33
CA ASN A 47 -8.81 -8.69 -0.54
C ASN A 47 -8.34 -9.50 -1.76
N ILE A 48 -7.24 -9.11 -2.43
CA ILE A 48 -6.62 -9.90 -3.50
C ILE A 48 -5.39 -10.64 -2.95
N ARG A 49 -4.63 -9.99 -2.05
CA ARG A 49 -3.44 -10.53 -1.38
C ARG A 49 -3.69 -11.18 -0.02
N ASN A 50 -4.88 -11.00 0.57
CA ASN A 50 -5.18 -11.29 1.98
C ASN A 50 -4.21 -10.58 2.95
N LYS A 51 -4.03 -9.26 2.82
CA LYS A 51 -3.11 -8.49 3.68
C LYS A 51 -3.74 -7.22 4.25
N ASP A 52 -3.47 -6.96 5.52
CA ASP A 52 -3.86 -5.73 6.23
C ASP A 52 -3.16 -4.50 5.66
N MET A 53 -3.88 -3.37 5.69
CA MET A 53 -3.48 -2.10 5.11
C MET A 53 -3.69 -0.95 6.12
N GLY A 54 -3.48 0.30 5.69
CA GLY A 54 -3.59 1.48 6.55
C GLY A 54 -4.94 1.61 7.27
N ILE A 55 -4.93 2.27 8.43
CA ILE A 55 -6.11 2.48 9.28
C ILE A 55 -7.07 3.48 8.61
N VAL A 56 -8.35 3.10 8.49
CA VAL A 56 -9.41 3.92 7.89
C VAL A 56 -10.34 4.53 8.95
N MET A 57 -10.58 3.83 10.05
CA MET A 57 -11.40 4.28 11.19
C MET A 57 -10.58 5.03 12.25
N ASN A 58 -11.19 6.04 12.88
CA ASN A 58 -10.61 6.80 13.98
C ASN A 58 -10.50 5.98 15.28
N MET A 59 -9.28 5.72 15.74
CA MET A 59 -8.99 4.93 16.94
C MET A 59 -8.92 5.79 18.22
N ASN A 60 -10.04 6.44 18.57
CA ASN A 60 -10.15 7.27 19.77
C ASN A 60 -10.41 6.44 21.04
N TYR A 61 -9.78 6.81 22.17
CA TYR A 61 -9.93 6.17 23.50
C TYR A 61 -10.46 7.13 24.59
N SER A 62 -10.97 8.31 24.22
CA SER A 62 -11.35 9.40 25.14
C SER A 62 -12.34 9.07 26.25
N ARG A 63 -13.12 7.98 26.16
CA ARG A 63 -14.06 7.53 27.19
C ARG A 63 -13.55 6.32 27.98
N CYS A 64 -12.30 5.88 27.75
CA CYS A 64 -11.63 4.75 28.40
C CYS A 64 -12.50 3.50 28.55
N ARG A 65 -13.18 3.11 27.46
CA ARG A 65 -14.10 1.97 27.45
C ARG A 65 -13.34 0.66 27.57
N THR A 66 -13.94 -0.31 28.24
CA THR A 66 -13.44 -1.69 28.33
C THR A 66 -14.41 -2.67 27.69
N THR A 67 -13.95 -3.91 27.52
CA THR A 67 -14.81 -5.09 27.41
C THR A 67 -15.72 -5.25 28.65
N GLU A 68 -16.82 -6.00 28.53
CA GLU A 68 -17.77 -6.22 29.64
C GLU A 68 -17.13 -6.95 30.84
N ASP A 69 -16.22 -7.88 30.55
CA ASP A 69 -15.40 -8.63 31.53
C ASP A 69 -14.26 -7.78 32.14
N ARG A 70 -14.03 -6.57 31.63
CA ARG A 70 -12.98 -5.62 32.02
C ARG A 70 -11.55 -6.13 31.84
N GLN A 71 -11.31 -7.11 30.96
CA GLN A 71 -9.95 -7.56 30.64
C GLN A 71 -9.18 -6.59 29.73
N TYR A 72 -9.86 -5.97 28.75
CA TYR A 72 -9.22 -5.14 27.73
C TYR A 72 -9.82 -3.75 27.60
N LEU A 73 -8.98 -2.77 27.27
CA LEU A 73 -9.38 -1.44 26.80
C LEU A 73 -9.76 -1.50 25.30
N ILE A 74 -10.82 -0.80 24.91
CA ILE A 74 -11.34 -0.77 23.53
C ILE A 74 -11.63 0.66 23.06
N PRO A 75 -11.56 0.96 21.74
CA PRO A 75 -11.89 2.27 21.21
C PRO A 75 -13.34 2.72 21.48
N ASP A 76 -13.53 4.03 21.51
CA ASP A 76 -14.82 4.68 21.76
C ASP A 76 -15.91 4.28 20.77
N GLU A 77 -15.53 4.00 19.52
CA GLU A 77 -16.39 3.66 18.38
C GLU A 77 -16.47 2.14 18.09
N VAL A 78 -15.80 1.31 18.89
CA VAL A 78 -15.84 -0.17 18.79
C VAL A 78 -16.82 -0.75 19.81
N TYR A 79 -17.42 -1.91 19.51
CA TYR A 79 -18.11 -2.74 20.49
C TYR A 79 -17.67 -4.20 20.37
N VAL A 80 -17.77 -4.93 21.48
CA VAL A 80 -17.30 -6.32 21.60
C VAL A 80 -18.44 -7.20 22.04
N ILE A 81 -18.61 -8.34 21.37
CA ILE A 81 -19.54 -9.40 21.74
C ILE A 81 -18.69 -10.56 22.29
N PRO A 82 -18.72 -10.86 23.60
CA PRO A 82 -18.00 -11.99 24.17
C PRO A 82 -18.68 -13.30 23.79
N GLN A 83 -17.90 -14.25 23.26
CA GLN A 83 -18.40 -15.58 22.91
C GLN A 83 -18.46 -16.45 24.18
N LYS A 84 -19.69 -16.66 24.66
CA LYS A 84 -19.94 -17.37 25.95
C LYS A 84 -19.93 -18.89 25.83
N GLN A 85 -19.48 -19.42 24.69
CA GLN A 85 -19.27 -20.84 24.41
C GLN A 85 -17.87 -20.99 23.81
N THR A 86 -17.00 -21.73 24.49
CA THR A 86 -15.67 -22.10 23.99
C THR A 86 -15.82 -23.25 23.00
N ASN A 87 -16.31 -22.95 21.80
CA ASN A 87 -16.33 -23.90 20.70
C ASN A 87 -14.89 -24.03 20.18
N ILE A 88 -14.27 -25.17 20.47
CA ILE A 88 -13.01 -25.58 19.86
C ILE A 88 -13.39 -26.26 18.56
N ASP A 89 -13.47 -25.47 17.49
CA ASP A 89 -13.88 -25.95 16.17
C ASP A 89 -12.71 -26.71 15.54
N ILE A 90 -12.72 -28.03 15.73
CA ILE A 90 -11.82 -28.98 15.08
C ILE A 90 -12.45 -29.39 13.75
N HIS A 91 -11.84 -28.99 12.64
CA HIS A 91 -12.30 -29.32 11.29
C HIS A 91 -11.15 -29.88 10.46
N SER A 92 -11.42 -30.93 9.67
CA SER A 92 -10.47 -31.47 8.70
C SER A 92 -11.14 -31.68 7.35
N GLU A 93 -10.47 -31.22 6.30
CA GLU A 93 -10.97 -31.22 4.93
C GLU A 93 -9.88 -31.61 3.92
N LEU A 94 -10.31 -32.09 2.76
CA LEU A 94 -9.48 -32.37 1.60
C LEU A 94 -9.87 -31.38 0.49
N ILE A 95 -8.88 -30.64 -0.02
CA ILE A 95 -9.01 -29.63 -1.06
C ILE A 95 -8.31 -30.16 -2.31
N GLU A 96 -9.09 -30.73 -3.24
CA GLU A 96 -8.60 -31.45 -4.42
C GLU A 96 -8.23 -30.54 -5.60
N ASP A 97 -8.48 -29.23 -5.51
CA ASP A 97 -8.12 -28.25 -6.54
C ASP A 97 -7.85 -26.87 -5.90
N TRP A 98 -6.68 -26.29 -6.18
CA TRP A 98 -6.29 -24.92 -5.78
C TRP A 98 -7.28 -23.84 -6.25
N GLN A 99 -8.07 -24.08 -7.31
CA GLN A 99 -9.15 -23.18 -7.71
C GLN A 99 -10.23 -23.09 -6.61
N SER A 100 -10.53 -24.21 -5.95
CA SER A 100 -11.51 -24.35 -4.88
C SER A 100 -11.00 -23.93 -3.50
N TYR A 101 -9.67 -23.84 -3.32
CA TYR A 101 -9.04 -23.41 -2.08
C TYR A 101 -9.62 -22.09 -1.55
N LYS A 102 -9.87 -22.07 -0.24
CA LYS A 102 -10.24 -20.91 0.54
C LYS A 102 -9.25 -20.75 1.68
N ASP A 103 -8.91 -19.51 1.97
CA ASP A 103 -8.03 -19.14 3.08
C ASP A 103 -8.76 -19.29 4.43
N ALA A 104 -8.13 -19.96 5.40
CA ALA A 104 -8.76 -20.27 6.69
C ALA A 104 -8.95 -19.05 7.61
N PHE A 105 -8.14 -17.99 7.44
CA PHE A 105 -8.18 -16.78 8.25
C PHE A 105 -9.11 -15.72 7.65
N SER A 106 -9.13 -15.60 6.32
CA SER A 106 -9.86 -14.57 5.58
C SER A 106 -11.02 -15.11 4.73
N ASN A 107 -11.52 -16.31 5.01
CA ASN A 107 -12.63 -16.97 4.29
C ASN A 107 -13.83 -16.03 4.05
N ASP A 108 -14.26 -15.32 5.10
CA ASP A 108 -15.54 -14.60 5.10
C ASP A 108 -15.49 -13.31 4.27
N VAL A 109 -14.38 -12.56 4.36
CA VAL A 109 -14.14 -11.37 3.51
C VAL A 109 -13.85 -11.76 2.06
N ASN A 110 -13.25 -12.94 1.82
CA ASN A 110 -13.13 -13.50 0.48
C ASN A 110 -14.47 -14.01 -0.09
N ALA A 111 -15.42 -14.41 0.76
CA ALA A 111 -16.76 -14.83 0.34
C ALA A 111 -17.72 -13.64 0.05
N GLU A 112 -17.38 -12.41 0.46
CA GLU A 112 -18.20 -11.20 0.29
C GLU A 112 -18.50 -10.86 -1.19
N ALA A 113 -19.56 -10.08 -1.44
CA ALA A 113 -20.00 -9.65 -2.76
C ALA A 113 -19.11 -8.56 -3.40
N SER A 114 -17.88 -8.91 -3.77
CA SER A 114 -17.02 -8.06 -4.60
C SER A 114 -17.42 -8.11 -6.09
N TYR A 115 -17.01 -7.09 -6.85
CA TYR A 115 -17.25 -6.96 -8.31
C TYR A 115 -16.71 -8.17 -9.12
N LEU A 116 -15.63 -8.81 -8.65
CA LEU A 116 -15.02 -9.99 -9.24
C LEU A 116 -14.61 -10.99 -8.15
N LYS A 117 -15.60 -11.62 -7.50
CA LYS A 117 -15.43 -12.66 -6.47
C LYS A 117 -14.35 -13.70 -6.78
N VAL A 118 -14.18 -14.06 -8.05
CA VAL A 118 -13.20 -15.06 -8.53
C VAL A 118 -11.74 -14.65 -8.36
N LEU A 119 -11.45 -13.37 -8.05
CA LEU A 119 -10.10 -12.85 -7.79
C LEU A 119 -9.79 -12.68 -6.30
N ASN A 120 -10.79 -12.81 -5.43
CA ASN A 120 -10.63 -12.66 -3.99
C ASN A 120 -9.62 -13.69 -3.46
N GLY A 121 -8.59 -13.23 -2.75
CA GLY A 121 -7.49 -14.04 -2.20
C GLY A 121 -6.59 -14.72 -3.24
N LYS A 122 -6.74 -14.46 -4.55
CA LYS A 122 -6.05 -15.21 -5.61
C LYS A 122 -4.57 -14.85 -5.84
N PHE A 123 -4.04 -13.87 -5.12
CA PHE A 123 -2.60 -13.56 -4.99
C PHE A 123 -2.19 -13.52 -3.51
N SER A 124 -2.85 -14.36 -2.68
CA SER A 124 -2.41 -14.60 -1.32
C SER A 124 -1.27 -15.62 -1.32
N GLU A 125 -0.25 -15.33 -0.50
CA GLU A 125 0.98 -16.12 -0.35
C GLU A 125 0.71 -17.62 -0.15
N LYS A 126 -0.30 -17.93 0.68
CA LYS A 126 -0.73 -19.29 1.00
C LYS A 126 -1.46 -20.01 -0.14
N LEU A 127 -2.17 -19.28 -1.01
CA LEU A 127 -2.69 -19.87 -2.25
C LEU A 127 -1.57 -20.07 -3.28
N GLU A 128 -0.63 -19.12 -3.39
CA GLU A 128 0.49 -19.22 -4.33
C GLU A 128 1.35 -20.47 -4.01
N GLU A 129 1.65 -20.69 -2.73
CA GLU A 129 2.25 -21.90 -2.15
C GLU A 129 1.43 -23.17 -2.45
N THR A 130 0.15 -23.21 -2.04
CA THR A 130 -0.79 -24.33 -2.32
C THR A 130 -0.83 -24.70 -3.81
N LYS A 131 -0.88 -23.69 -4.69
CA LYS A 131 -0.99 -23.87 -6.13
C LYS A 131 0.31 -24.43 -6.73
N ILE A 132 1.46 -24.05 -6.20
CA ILE A 132 2.75 -24.60 -6.63
C ILE A 132 2.77 -26.11 -6.36
N HIS A 133 2.45 -26.54 -5.13
CA HIS A 133 2.41 -27.96 -4.78
C HIS A 133 1.37 -28.74 -5.61
N ASN A 134 0.12 -28.26 -5.67
CA ASN A 134 -0.96 -28.99 -6.35
C ASN A 134 -0.71 -29.12 -7.87
N VAL A 135 0.05 -28.20 -8.49
CA VAL A 135 0.34 -28.23 -9.94
C VAL A 135 1.65 -28.94 -10.29
N TYR A 136 2.73 -28.73 -9.52
CA TYR A 136 4.06 -29.25 -9.83
C TYR A 136 4.37 -30.56 -9.13
N ASP A 137 4.06 -30.67 -7.84
CA ASP A 137 4.30 -31.87 -7.03
C ASP A 137 3.16 -32.90 -7.16
N LYS A 138 2.05 -32.50 -7.78
CA LYS A 138 0.81 -33.29 -7.98
C LYS A 138 0.22 -33.75 -6.65
N THR A 139 -0.08 -32.77 -5.82
CA THR A 139 -0.69 -32.97 -4.51
C THR A 139 -2.14 -32.49 -4.48
N SER A 140 -2.89 -32.91 -3.47
CA SER A 140 -4.03 -32.15 -2.96
C SER A 140 -3.74 -31.70 -1.53
N THR A 141 -4.34 -30.61 -1.11
CA THR A 141 -4.11 -30.08 0.24
C THR A 141 -5.10 -30.71 1.22
N THR A 142 -4.61 -31.39 2.25
CA THR A 142 -5.43 -31.70 3.43
C THR A 142 -5.21 -30.64 4.50
N ARG A 143 -6.28 -30.05 5.00
CA ARG A 143 -6.25 -29.09 6.12
C ARG A 143 -6.74 -29.77 7.39
N VAL A 144 -6.10 -29.46 8.51
CA VAL A 144 -6.64 -29.61 9.86
C VAL A 144 -6.59 -28.25 10.53
N GLN A 145 -7.70 -27.77 11.06
CA GLN A 145 -7.75 -26.52 11.81
C GLN A 145 -8.38 -26.73 13.19
N VAL A 146 -7.82 -26.02 14.17
CA VAL A 146 -8.41 -25.84 15.50
C VAL A 146 -8.57 -24.35 15.72
N ARG A 147 -9.82 -23.87 15.79
CA ARG A 147 -10.14 -22.45 16.02
C ARG A 147 -10.89 -22.29 17.34
N ASN A 148 -10.56 -21.23 18.09
CA ASN A 148 -11.24 -20.84 19.31
C ASN A 148 -11.44 -19.31 19.31
N VAL A 149 -12.68 -18.86 19.10
CA VAL A 149 -13.03 -17.43 19.07
C VAL A 149 -13.54 -17.00 20.45
N ILE A 150 -12.91 -15.97 21.03
CA ILE A 150 -13.20 -15.46 22.37
C ILE A 150 -14.11 -14.23 22.29
N TYR A 151 -13.91 -13.38 21.28
CA TYR A 151 -14.67 -12.15 21.07
C TYR A 151 -14.99 -11.95 19.59
N SER A 152 -16.18 -11.41 19.26
CA SER A 152 -16.41 -10.76 17.96
C SER A 152 -16.40 -9.24 18.16
N VAL A 153 -15.45 -8.58 17.51
CA VAL A 153 -15.09 -7.16 17.68
C VAL A 153 -15.57 -6.37 16.46
N LYS A 154 -16.41 -5.35 16.67
CA LYS A 154 -17.14 -4.69 15.58
C LYS A 154 -17.07 -3.17 15.66
N ALA A 155 -16.90 -2.53 14.52
CA ALA A 155 -17.01 -1.08 14.36
C ALA A 155 -18.48 -0.67 14.45
N ARG A 156 -18.78 0.53 14.98
CA ARG A 156 -20.11 1.13 14.84
C ARG A 156 -20.40 1.51 13.39
N PRO A 157 -21.66 1.41 12.89
CA PRO A 157 -22.01 1.84 11.54
C PRO A 157 -21.78 3.34 11.26
N ASP A 158 -21.75 4.17 12.30
CA ASP A 158 -21.53 5.63 12.25
C ASP A 158 -20.10 6.05 12.61
N PHE A 159 -19.10 5.17 12.41
CA PHE A 159 -17.70 5.45 12.74
C PHE A 159 -17.13 6.68 11.99
N SER A 160 -16.23 7.39 12.64
CA SER A 160 -15.52 8.54 12.07
C SER A 160 -14.23 8.08 11.38
N PHE A 161 -13.92 8.68 10.23
CA PHE A 161 -12.67 8.38 9.51
C PHE A 161 -11.44 8.90 10.25
N ASP A 162 -10.33 8.15 10.14
CA ASP A 162 -9.01 8.65 10.50
C ASP A 162 -8.69 9.98 9.79
N ILE A 163 -7.94 10.85 10.47
CA ILE A 163 -7.59 12.18 10.01
C ILE A 163 -6.71 12.15 8.75
N THR A 164 -5.85 11.15 8.60
CA THR A 164 -4.92 10.95 7.48
C THR A 164 -5.64 10.37 6.25
N PHE A 165 -6.54 9.40 6.47
CA PHE A 165 -7.44 8.88 5.43
C PHE A 165 -8.36 9.98 4.91
N LYS A 166 -9.06 10.68 5.81
CA LYS A 166 -9.95 11.81 5.50
C LYS A 166 -9.25 12.93 4.75
N LYS A 167 -7.99 13.25 5.10
CA LYS A 167 -7.18 14.25 4.39
C LYS A 167 -6.92 13.84 2.93
N GLN A 168 -6.62 12.56 2.66
CA GLN A 168 -6.37 12.08 1.30
C GLN A 168 -7.65 12.08 0.44
N LEU A 169 -8.80 11.72 1.01
CA LEU A 169 -10.10 11.89 0.34
C LEU A 169 -10.38 13.36 -0.05
N LEU A 170 -10.08 14.30 0.85
CA LEU A 170 -10.28 15.73 0.60
C LEU A 170 -9.33 16.29 -0.48
N GLU A 171 -8.11 15.75 -0.61
CA GLU A 171 -7.21 16.11 -1.71
C GLU A 171 -7.73 15.61 -3.07
N ILE A 172 -8.20 14.35 -3.15
CA ILE A 172 -8.84 13.80 -4.36
C ILE A 172 -10.05 14.66 -4.75
N ALA A 173 -10.91 15.01 -3.79
CA ALA A 173 -12.07 15.87 -4.01
C ALA A 173 -11.67 17.28 -4.49
N GLN A 174 -10.57 17.85 -4.00
CA GLN A 174 -10.04 19.13 -4.48
C GLN A 174 -9.50 19.03 -5.91
N CYS A 175 -8.85 17.93 -6.29
CA CYS A 175 -8.41 17.68 -7.66
C CYS A 175 -9.60 17.57 -8.63
N LEU A 176 -10.64 16.80 -8.26
CA LEU A 176 -11.88 16.70 -9.04
C LEU A 176 -12.56 18.08 -9.20
N ALA A 177 -12.73 18.82 -8.10
CA ALA A 177 -13.33 20.16 -8.13
C ALA A 177 -12.52 21.16 -8.99
N SER A 178 -11.21 20.98 -9.10
CA SER A 178 -10.30 21.83 -9.90
C SER A 178 -10.07 21.30 -11.33
N ASN A 179 -10.87 20.32 -11.79
CA ASN A 179 -10.76 19.63 -13.07
C ASN A 179 -9.38 18.97 -13.34
N GLN A 180 -8.64 18.61 -12.29
CA GLN A 180 -7.37 17.88 -12.37
C GLN A 180 -7.62 16.37 -12.38
N THR A 181 -8.35 15.88 -13.38
CA THR A 181 -8.83 14.48 -13.47
C THR A 181 -7.70 13.45 -13.37
N GLN A 182 -6.59 13.65 -14.10
CA GLN A 182 -5.43 12.76 -14.06
C GLN A 182 -4.78 12.69 -12.67
N ARG A 183 -4.72 13.82 -11.94
CA ARG A 183 -4.20 13.83 -10.55
C ARG A 183 -5.19 13.16 -9.60
N ALA A 184 -6.49 13.36 -9.77
CA ALA A 184 -7.50 12.69 -8.96
C ALA A 184 -7.45 11.16 -9.14
N LEU A 185 -7.22 10.68 -10.36
CA LEU A 185 -7.05 9.26 -10.69
C LEU A 185 -5.80 8.68 -10.01
N TYR A 186 -4.63 9.31 -10.20
CA TYR A 186 -3.37 8.92 -9.55
C TYR A 186 -3.48 8.90 -8.02
N LEU A 187 -4.12 9.92 -7.42
CA LEU A 187 -4.32 9.96 -5.96
C LEU A 187 -5.31 8.91 -5.46
N ALA A 188 -6.31 8.52 -6.24
CA ALA A 188 -7.22 7.42 -5.90
C ALA A 188 -6.52 6.05 -5.99
N GLU A 189 -5.65 5.83 -6.98
CA GLU A 189 -4.79 4.66 -7.05
C GLU A 189 -3.82 4.57 -5.85
N MET A 190 -3.21 5.70 -5.48
CA MET A 190 -2.37 5.80 -4.28
C MET A 190 -3.15 5.61 -2.97
N LEU A 191 -4.46 5.85 -2.96
CA LEU A 191 -5.33 5.54 -1.81
C LEU A 191 -5.52 4.02 -1.69
N VAL A 192 -5.84 3.34 -2.80
CA VAL A 192 -5.98 1.86 -2.84
C VAL A 192 -4.67 1.17 -2.46
N LEU A 193 -3.52 1.67 -2.93
CA LEU A 193 -2.19 1.17 -2.55
C LEU A 193 -1.94 1.26 -1.02
N ARG A 194 -2.54 2.23 -0.32
CA ARG A 194 -2.29 2.49 1.11
C ARG A 194 -3.31 1.87 2.05
N TYR A 195 -4.57 1.81 1.63
CA TYR A 195 -5.70 1.39 2.47
C TYR A 195 -6.43 0.15 1.92
N GLY A 196 -5.93 -0.45 0.84
CA GLY A 196 -6.52 -1.65 0.25
C GLY A 196 -7.80 -1.38 -0.54
N THR A 197 -8.61 -2.42 -0.68
CA THR A 197 -9.86 -2.42 -1.45
C THR A 197 -11.11 -2.54 -0.58
N HIS A 198 -10.97 -3.05 0.65
CA HIS A 198 -12.05 -3.27 1.62
C HIS A 198 -11.68 -2.65 2.99
N VAL A 199 -12.63 -2.57 3.92
CA VAL A 199 -12.41 -2.12 5.31
C VAL A 199 -13.00 -3.16 6.25
N LEU A 200 -12.21 -3.67 7.20
CA LEU A 200 -12.63 -4.76 8.09
C LEU A 200 -13.55 -4.22 9.18
N THR A 201 -14.87 -4.33 9.02
CA THR A 201 -15.86 -3.76 9.97
C THR A 201 -16.20 -4.70 11.13
N SER A 202 -15.89 -5.99 11.01
CA SER A 202 -16.09 -7.03 12.01
C SER A 202 -14.90 -7.99 11.97
N LEU A 203 -14.34 -8.31 13.13
CA LEU A 203 -13.25 -9.27 13.32
C LEU A 203 -13.60 -10.25 14.43
N ASP A 204 -13.05 -11.46 14.37
CA ASP A 204 -13.15 -12.45 15.44
C ASP A 204 -11.79 -12.61 16.12
N ALA A 205 -11.70 -12.17 17.38
CA ALA A 205 -10.49 -12.26 18.18
C ALA A 205 -10.47 -13.57 18.99
N GLY A 206 -9.32 -14.23 19.00
CA GLY A 206 -9.14 -15.55 19.59
C GLY A 206 -7.80 -16.13 19.18
N ALA A 207 -7.74 -17.46 19.03
CA ALA A 207 -6.57 -18.13 18.47
C ALA A 207 -6.97 -19.22 17.47
N SER A 208 -6.09 -19.52 16.52
CA SER A 208 -6.17 -20.73 15.71
C SER A 208 -4.80 -21.38 15.51
N LEU A 209 -4.83 -22.70 15.35
CA LEU A 209 -3.69 -23.51 14.93
C LEU A 209 -4.16 -24.31 13.71
N VAL A 210 -3.45 -24.16 12.59
CA VAL A 210 -3.83 -24.74 11.29
C VAL A 210 -2.63 -25.50 10.73
N GLN A 211 -2.84 -26.78 10.43
CA GLN A 211 -1.90 -27.60 9.66
C GLN A 211 -2.45 -27.80 8.26
N GLU A 212 -1.62 -27.56 7.26
CA GLU A 212 -1.90 -27.87 5.86
C GLU A 212 -0.79 -28.78 5.32
N ASP A 213 -1.21 -29.99 4.95
CA ASP A 213 -0.36 -31.07 4.48
C ASP A 213 -0.62 -31.31 3.00
N GLN A 214 0.45 -31.40 2.21
CA GLN A 214 0.42 -31.62 0.78
C GLN A 214 0.55 -33.10 0.46
N VAL A 215 -0.57 -33.75 0.13
CA VAL A 215 -0.67 -35.21 0.01
C VAL A 215 -0.71 -35.63 -1.45
N SER A 216 0.08 -36.64 -1.83
CA SER A 216 0.18 -37.12 -3.22
C SER A 216 -1.18 -37.47 -3.84
N GLU A 217 -1.47 -36.94 -5.03
CA GLU A 217 -2.66 -37.26 -5.83
C GLU A 217 -2.79 -38.78 -6.08
N SER A 218 -1.67 -39.50 -6.30
CA SER A 218 -1.71 -40.95 -6.54
C SER A 218 -2.31 -41.72 -5.36
N PHE A 219 -1.90 -41.39 -4.14
CA PHE A 219 -2.43 -41.98 -2.90
C PHE A 219 -3.92 -41.67 -2.72
N LEU A 220 -4.36 -40.47 -3.10
CA LEU A 220 -5.76 -40.05 -3.02
C LEU A 220 -6.65 -40.72 -4.08
N LEU A 221 -6.10 -41.02 -5.26
CA LEU A 221 -6.77 -41.80 -6.30
C LEU A 221 -6.93 -43.27 -5.88
N ASP A 222 -5.87 -43.91 -5.37
CA ASP A 222 -5.93 -45.27 -4.84
C ASP A 222 -6.93 -45.37 -3.66
N ASN A 223 -6.97 -44.34 -2.82
CA ASN A 223 -7.87 -44.27 -1.66
C ASN A 223 -9.15 -43.46 -1.93
N ALA A 224 -9.58 -43.30 -3.19
CA ALA A 224 -10.72 -42.45 -3.55
C ALA A 224 -12.07 -42.85 -2.89
N LYS A 225 -12.20 -44.10 -2.44
CA LYS A 225 -13.36 -44.61 -1.68
C LYS A 225 -13.24 -44.43 -0.16
N GLN A 226 -12.08 -43.98 0.33
CA GLN A 226 -11.72 -43.88 1.76
C GLN A 226 -11.24 -42.47 2.14
N LYS A 227 -11.67 -41.42 1.40
CA LYS A 227 -11.31 -40.02 1.67
C LYS A 227 -11.60 -39.56 3.11
N SER A 228 -12.62 -40.12 3.77
CA SER A 228 -12.89 -39.87 5.20
C SER A 228 -11.85 -40.50 6.16
N SER A 229 -11.21 -41.60 5.77
CA SER A 229 -10.08 -42.20 6.50
C SER A 229 -8.79 -41.41 6.28
N VAL A 230 -8.64 -40.77 5.11
CA VAL A 230 -7.55 -39.82 4.81
C VAL A 230 -7.66 -38.59 5.71
N THR A 231 -8.82 -37.91 5.76
CA THR A 231 -8.98 -36.72 6.63
C THR A 231 -8.94 -37.07 8.12
N ALA A 232 -9.43 -38.24 8.52
CA ALA A 232 -9.22 -38.74 9.88
C ALA A 232 -7.72 -38.95 10.19
N SER A 233 -6.92 -39.46 9.24
CA SER A 233 -5.47 -39.63 9.40
C SER A 233 -4.74 -38.29 9.48
N ALA A 234 -5.16 -37.28 8.70
CA ALA A 234 -4.66 -35.92 8.83
C ALA A 234 -4.87 -35.38 10.26
N ALA A 235 -6.09 -35.51 10.80
CA ALA A 235 -6.39 -35.09 12.16
C ALA A 235 -5.56 -35.84 13.22
N VAL A 236 -5.32 -37.15 13.04
CA VAL A 236 -4.43 -37.93 13.93
C VAL A 236 -2.98 -37.45 13.83
N SER A 237 -2.48 -37.17 12.62
CA SER A 237 -1.13 -36.62 12.39
C SER A 237 -0.94 -35.28 13.11
N PHE A 238 -1.90 -34.36 12.93
CA PHE A 238 -1.93 -33.07 13.62
C PHE A 238 -1.92 -33.22 15.15
N PHE A 239 -2.84 -34.01 15.71
CA PHE A 239 -2.89 -34.20 17.17
C PHE A 239 -1.68 -34.96 17.71
N SER A 240 -1.02 -35.81 16.91
CA SER A 240 0.28 -36.39 17.29
C SER A 240 1.32 -35.27 17.45
N THR A 241 1.52 -34.46 16.40
CA THR A 241 2.50 -33.36 16.39
C THR A 241 2.29 -32.34 17.51
N VAL A 242 1.04 -31.97 17.80
CA VAL A 242 0.72 -31.03 18.89
C VAL A 242 0.93 -31.65 20.29
N ASN A 243 0.54 -32.91 20.51
CA ASN A 243 0.65 -33.54 21.83
C ASN A 243 2.07 -34.02 22.18
N ILE A 244 2.95 -34.23 21.19
CA ILE A 244 4.37 -34.57 21.41
C ILE A 244 5.09 -33.49 22.25
N GLY A 245 4.66 -32.22 22.17
CA GLY A 245 5.16 -31.15 23.02
C GLY A 245 4.72 -31.20 24.50
N ILE A 246 3.77 -32.06 24.87
CA ILE A 246 3.10 -32.05 26.19
C ILE A 246 3.12 -33.45 26.83
N HIS A 247 4.32 -34.04 26.98
CA HIS A 247 4.54 -35.30 27.71
C HIS A 247 3.69 -36.51 27.25
N GLY A 248 3.11 -36.46 26.05
CA GLY A 248 2.30 -37.54 25.49
C GLY A 248 3.14 -38.70 24.97
N SER A 249 2.78 -39.93 25.35
CA SER A 249 3.29 -41.13 24.69
C SER A 249 2.72 -41.23 23.28
N ALA A 250 3.57 -41.43 22.27
CA ALA A 250 3.12 -41.71 20.90
C ALA A 250 2.14 -42.91 20.90
N GLN A 251 0.96 -42.71 20.33
CA GLN A 251 -0.02 -43.79 20.19
C GLN A 251 0.42 -44.72 19.06
N THR A 252 -0.06 -45.97 19.07
CA THR A 252 0.16 -46.90 17.97
C THR A 252 -0.60 -46.44 16.73
N GLU A 253 0.11 -45.74 15.84
CA GLU A 253 -0.40 -45.26 14.55
C GLU A 253 -0.93 -46.41 13.68
N ASP A 254 -2.13 -46.20 13.13
CA ASP A 254 -2.79 -47.11 12.20
C ASP A 254 -2.05 -47.20 10.85
N GLU A 255 -2.29 -48.29 10.12
CA GLU A 255 -1.72 -48.51 8.79
C GLU A 255 -2.11 -47.38 7.80
N MET A 256 -3.32 -46.83 7.91
CA MET A 256 -3.76 -45.71 7.08
C MET A 256 -3.01 -44.41 7.42
N THR A 257 -2.76 -44.16 8.71
CA THR A 257 -2.06 -42.95 9.17
C THR A 257 -0.59 -42.96 8.76
N LYS A 258 0.06 -44.13 8.78
CA LYS A 258 1.44 -44.27 8.28
C LYS A 258 1.53 -44.04 6.78
N LYS A 259 0.64 -44.66 5.99
CA LYS A 259 0.60 -44.42 4.54
C LYS A 259 0.29 -42.96 4.20
N TYR A 260 -0.55 -42.30 4.99
CA TYR A 260 -0.81 -40.87 4.87
C TYR A 260 0.46 -40.03 5.09
N GLN A 261 1.19 -40.26 6.19
CA GLN A 261 2.47 -39.60 6.48
C GLN A 261 3.52 -39.89 5.38
N GLU A 262 3.66 -41.14 4.94
CA GLU A 262 4.56 -41.57 3.87
C GLU A 262 4.25 -40.94 2.50
N ASN A 263 3.00 -40.50 2.27
CA ASN A 263 2.56 -39.83 1.04
C ASN A 263 2.31 -38.31 1.23
N THR A 264 2.73 -37.76 2.38
CA THR A 264 2.75 -36.33 2.64
C THR A 264 4.10 -35.77 2.19
N THR A 265 4.06 -34.88 1.19
CA THR A 265 5.24 -34.33 0.49
C THR A 265 5.76 -33.05 1.12
N ASP A 266 4.86 -32.24 1.70
CA ASP A 266 5.13 -31.05 2.50
C ASP A 266 4.09 -30.95 3.63
N SER A 267 4.44 -30.31 4.74
CA SER A 267 3.58 -30.13 5.91
C SER A 267 3.91 -28.83 6.62
N LYS A 268 2.92 -27.94 6.73
CA LYS A 268 3.07 -26.60 7.28
C LYS A 268 2.09 -26.36 8.42
N ILE A 269 2.60 -25.93 9.59
CA ILE A 269 1.79 -25.60 10.76
C ILE A 269 1.90 -24.10 11.05
N GLU A 270 0.77 -23.40 10.98
CA GLU A 270 0.65 -21.96 11.22
C GLU A 270 -0.20 -21.71 12.48
N SER A 271 0.26 -20.81 13.35
CA SER A 271 -0.43 -20.42 14.58
C SER A 271 -0.75 -18.93 14.55
N HIS A 272 -2.03 -18.58 14.69
CA HIS A 272 -2.51 -17.20 14.76
C HIS A 272 -2.95 -16.90 16.19
N GLY A 273 -2.24 -16.00 16.86
CA GLY A 273 -2.41 -15.72 18.30
C GLY A 273 -1.81 -16.81 19.19
N GLY A 274 -1.59 -16.48 20.46
CA GLY A 274 -0.92 -17.37 21.42
C GLY A 274 0.61 -17.26 21.39
N VAL A 275 1.31 -18.33 21.79
CA VAL A 275 2.78 -18.40 21.78
C VAL A 275 3.30 -18.98 20.46
N PRO A 276 4.43 -18.48 19.90
CA PRO A 276 4.98 -19.02 18.66
C PRO A 276 5.36 -20.50 18.75
N PHE A 277 5.16 -21.22 17.64
CA PHE A 277 5.40 -22.66 17.48
C PHE A 277 6.62 -22.91 16.56
N TYR A 278 7.41 -23.96 16.83
CA TYR A 278 8.64 -24.26 16.05
C TYR A 278 9.13 -25.73 16.14
N PRO A 279 8.97 -26.50 15.05
CA PRO A 279 9.80 -27.67 14.67
C PRO A 279 10.98 -27.23 13.77
N GLY A 280 11.87 -28.12 13.30
CA GLY A 280 12.95 -27.67 12.41
C GLY A 280 13.85 -28.71 11.71
N ILE A 281 14.76 -28.14 10.88
CA ILE A 281 15.84 -28.74 10.04
C ILE A 281 15.44 -29.23 8.62
N THR A 282 16.33 -29.27 7.61
CA THR A 282 16.74 -28.11 6.77
C THR A 282 17.03 -28.51 5.30
N LEU A 283 16.52 -27.71 4.35
CA LEU A 283 17.14 -27.20 3.12
C LEU A 283 18.43 -27.90 2.57
N ALA A 284 18.34 -29.11 2.01
CA ALA A 284 19.52 -29.79 1.43
C ALA A 284 19.26 -30.79 0.27
N LYS A 285 18.14 -30.71 -0.47
CA LYS A 285 17.74 -31.82 -1.37
C LYS A 285 16.94 -31.47 -2.64
N TRP A 286 17.20 -30.33 -3.28
CA TRP A 286 16.44 -29.87 -4.47
C TRP A 286 17.35 -29.30 -5.58
N GLN A 287 17.56 -30.05 -6.69
CA GLN A 287 18.02 -29.55 -8.00
C GLN A 287 18.05 -30.65 -9.10
N GLU A 288 18.01 -30.23 -10.39
CA GLU A 288 18.12 -31.01 -11.66
C GLU A 288 16.89 -31.88 -12.06
N ALA A 289 16.51 -32.12 -13.34
CA ALA A 289 17.10 -31.80 -14.67
C ALA A 289 16.10 -31.78 -15.90
N LEU A 290 16.46 -30.98 -16.93
CA LEU A 290 16.39 -31.15 -18.43
C LEU A 290 15.10 -31.44 -19.27
N GLU A 291 14.92 -30.61 -20.33
CA GLU A 291 14.49 -30.91 -21.75
C GLU A 291 13.04 -31.39 -22.07
N SER A 292 12.47 -31.38 -23.30
CA SER A 292 12.73 -30.87 -24.71
C SER A 292 11.41 -31.09 -25.56
N VAL A 293 11.16 -30.90 -26.89
CA VAL A 293 11.50 -30.14 -28.16
C VAL A 293 10.64 -30.82 -29.29
N PRO A 294 10.24 -30.27 -30.49
CA PRO A 294 10.42 -28.99 -31.22
C PRO A 294 9.04 -28.24 -31.42
N GLN A 295 8.59 -27.54 -32.49
CA GLN A 295 8.98 -27.28 -33.91
C GLN A 295 8.30 -25.99 -34.48
N ASN A 296 8.52 -25.64 -35.78
CA ASN A 296 8.26 -24.30 -36.34
C ASN A 296 7.48 -24.22 -37.68
N SER A 297 6.76 -23.09 -37.86
CA SER A 297 6.95 -22.22 -39.04
C SER A 297 6.49 -20.78 -38.74
N GLY A 298 7.34 -19.77 -39.01
CA GLY A 298 7.07 -18.37 -38.70
C GLY A 298 8.29 -17.66 -38.07
N VAL A 299 8.35 -16.33 -38.19
CA VAL A 299 9.46 -15.50 -37.67
C VAL A 299 9.65 -15.76 -36.18
N LEU A 300 10.90 -15.95 -35.75
CA LEU A 300 11.21 -16.35 -34.39
C LEU A 300 11.00 -15.18 -33.41
N PHE A 301 10.37 -15.48 -32.28
CA PHE A 301 10.18 -14.57 -31.15
C PHE A 301 11.05 -15.03 -29.97
N GLY A 302 11.92 -14.15 -29.49
CA GLY A 302 12.91 -14.44 -28.45
C GLY A 302 12.57 -13.80 -27.10
N GLY A 303 11.26 -13.68 -26.81
CA GLY A 303 10.75 -12.99 -25.63
C GLY A 303 10.70 -11.46 -25.75
N LEU A 304 10.37 -10.80 -24.65
CA LEU A 304 10.26 -9.34 -24.55
C LEU A 304 10.75 -8.84 -23.19
N TYR A 305 11.15 -7.58 -23.11
CA TYR A 305 11.58 -6.92 -21.87
C TYR A 305 11.10 -5.46 -21.83
N SER A 306 11.03 -4.89 -20.64
CA SER A 306 10.81 -3.46 -20.41
C SER A 306 11.71 -2.93 -19.29
N LYS A 307 11.64 -1.66 -18.93
CA LYS A 307 12.31 -1.15 -17.72
C LYS A 307 11.87 -1.88 -16.44
N GLY A 308 10.63 -2.37 -16.38
CA GLY A 308 10.07 -3.04 -15.20
C GLY A 308 10.11 -4.57 -15.22
N ALA A 309 10.51 -5.19 -16.34
CA ALA A 309 10.53 -6.65 -16.49
C ALA A 309 11.70 -7.10 -17.38
N VAL A 310 12.48 -8.08 -16.89
CA VAL A 310 13.49 -8.79 -17.68
C VAL A 310 12.84 -9.71 -18.72
N ASN A 311 13.57 -10.03 -19.78
CA ASN A 311 13.19 -11.07 -20.73
C ASN A 311 13.33 -12.44 -20.05
N PRO A 312 12.25 -13.25 -19.93
CA PRO A 312 12.36 -14.57 -19.30
C PRO A 312 13.33 -15.52 -20.03
N VAL A 313 13.53 -15.36 -21.35
CA VAL A 313 14.48 -16.19 -22.13
C VAL A 313 15.93 -15.95 -21.74
N THR A 314 16.31 -14.72 -21.33
CA THR A 314 17.69 -14.36 -20.99
C THR A 314 17.89 -14.02 -19.51
N GLN A 315 16.81 -14.00 -18.73
CA GLN A 315 16.74 -13.44 -17.37
C GLN A 315 17.34 -12.01 -17.25
N SER A 316 17.36 -11.24 -18.34
CA SER A 316 17.99 -9.91 -18.41
C SER A 316 17.19 -8.91 -19.27
N HIS A 317 17.52 -7.62 -19.24
CA HIS A 317 16.91 -6.60 -20.12
C HIS A 317 17.55 -6.59 -21.52
N ALA A 318 17.77 -7.77 -22.10
CA ALA A 318 18.40 -7.96 -23.41
C ALA A 318 17.79 -9.14 -24.19
N CYS A 319 17.97 -9.12 -25.51
CA CYS A 319 17.57 -10.20 -26.39
C CYS A 319 18.56 -11.38 -26.36
N PRO A 320 18.10 -12.61 -26.68
CA PRO A 320 18.98 -13.76 -26.81
C PRO A 320 20.00 -13.57 -27.94
N PRO A 321 21.11 -14.34 -27.95
CA PRO A 321 22.01 -14.41 -29.10
C PRO A 321 21.23 -14.64 -30.41
N TYR A 322 21.63 -13.91 -31.46
CA TYR A 322 20.99 -13.94 -32.80
C TYR A 322 19.57 -13.33 -32.88
N PHE A 323 19.08 -12.67 -31.83
CA PHE A 323 17.85 -11.86 -31.86
C PHE A 323 18.17 -10.36 -31.76
N TYR A 324 17.34 -9.51 -32.38
CA TYR A 324 17.43 -8.06 -32.26
C TYR A 324 16.16 -7.45 -31.64
N PRO A 325 16.28 -6.37 -30.85
CA PRO A 325 15.13 -5.72 -30.21
C PRO A 325 14.41 -4.76 -31.16
N LEU A 326 13.17 -5.09 -31.52
CA LEU A 326 12.20 -4.11 -32.00
C LEU A 326 11.67 -3.31 -30.80
N ARG A 327 11.90 -2.00 -30.77
CA ARG A 327 11.33 -1.12 -29.74
C ARG A 327 9.91 -0.71 -30.10
N LEU A 328 8.98 -0.98 -29.19
CA LEU A 328 7.58 -0.55 -29.24
C LEU A 328 7.28 0.33 -28.02
N PHE A 329 6.38 1.30 -28.16
CA PHE A 329 6.13 2.32 -27.14
C PHE A 329 7.45 3.02 -26.72
N GLU A 330 7.57 3.53 -25.49
CA GLU A 330 8.81 4.15 -25.02
C GLU A 330 9.86 3.10 -24.58
N ASP A 331 9.41 2.01 -23.95
CA ASP A 331 10.27 1.14 -23.14
C ASP A 331 10.16 -0.37 -23.43
N LEU A 332 9.29 -0.83 -24.35
CA LEU A 332 9.12 -2.27 -24.62
C LEU A 332 10.07 -2.74 -25.73
N GLY A 333 11.04 -3.60 -25.38
CA GLY A 333 11.88 -4.32 -26.33
C GLY A 333 11.27 -5.69 -26.67
N VAL A 334 10.88 -5.89 -27.93
CA VAL A 334 10.38 -7.17 -28.46
C VAL A 334 11.49 -7.84 -29.27
N CYS A 335 11.95 -9.01 -28.84
CA CYS A 335 13.08 -9.69 -29.46
C CYS A 335 12.60 -10.57 -30.62
N VAL A 336 13.14 -10.34 -31.83
CA VAL A 336 12.82 -11.13 -33.03
C VAL A 336 14.07 -11.61 -33.74
N SER A 337 13.95 -12.72 -34.48
CA SER A 337 14.98 -13.19 -35.40
C SER A 337 14.38 -13.81 -36.65
N SER A 338 15.09 -13.63 -37.77
CA SER A 338 14.87 -14.34 -39.04
C SER A 338 15.89 -15.47 -39.25
N ASP A 339 16.82 -15.67 -38.33
CA ASP A 339 17.85 -16.70 -38.37
C ASP A 339 17.33 -17.97 -37.68
N TYR A 340 16.85 -18.92 -38.49
CA TYR A 340 16.28 -20.18 -37.99
C TYR A 340 17.34 -21.18 -37.53
N GLU A 341 18.61 -21.00 -37.92
CA GLU A 341 19.70 -21.92 -37.60
C GLU A 341 20.31 -21.57 -36.24
N MET A 342 20.64 -20.30 -36.04
CA MET A 342 21.30 -19.81 -34.81
C MET A 342 20.30 -19.24 -33.79
N GLY A 343 19.17 -18.70 -34.24
CA GLY A 343 18.10 -18.20 -33.37
C GLY A 343 17.14 -19.27 -32.88
N GLY A 344 17.05 -20.42 -33.57
CA GLY A 344 16.05 -21.45 -33.30
C GLY A 344 16.04 -22.00 -31.87
N ILE A 345 17.20 -22.04 -31.21
CA ILE A 345 17.38 -22.55 -29.83
C ILE A 345 16.71 -21.63 -28.78
N ASN A 346 16.66 -20.31 -29.04
CA ASN A 346 16.11 -19.32 -28.09
C ASN A 346 14.73 -18.80 -28.52
N ALA A 347 14.07 -19.47 -29.47
CA ALA A 347 12.77 -19.09 -29.99
C ALA A 347 11.64 -19.73 -29.19
N VAL A 348 10.59 -18.98 -28.88
CA VAL A 348 9.38 -19.49 -28.22
C VAL A 348 8.13 -19.22 -29.07
N PRO A 349 7.15 -20.15 -29.13
CA PRO A 349 6.00 -20.00 -30.01
C PRO A 349 5.12 -18.80 -29.61
N PHE A 350 4.73 -17.99 -30.59
CA PHE A 350 4.04 -16.71 -30.39
C PHE A 350 2.63 -16.70 -31.00
N GLY A 351 1.64 -16.28 -30.20
CA GLY A 351 0.21 -16.34 -30.55
C GLY A 351 -0.48 -14.99 -30.77
N GLY A 352 0.27 -13.89 -30.90
CA GLY A 352 -0.26 -12.54 -31.15
C GLY A 352 -0.29 -11.59 -29.94
N PHE A 353 -0.53 -10.31 -30.20
CA PHE A 353 -0.78 -9.26 -29.20
C PHE A 353 -2.27 -8.87 -29.17
N PHE A 354 -2.74 -8.34 -28.03
CA PHE A 354 -4.02 -7.63 -27.89
C PHE A 354 -3.94 -6.58 -26.78
N SER A 355 -4.94 -5.71 -26.68
CA SER A 355 -4.97 -4.59 -25.72
C SER A 355 -6.39 -4.17 -25.35
N CYS A 356 -6.51 -3.25 -24.40
CA CYS A 356 -7.78 -2.63 -24.00
C CYS A 356 -8.64 -2.00 -25.13
N LYS A 357 -8.09 -1.82 -26.34
CA LYS A 357 -8.77 -1.22 -27.51
C LYS A 357 -8.88 -2.17 -28.71
N THR A 358 -8.12 -3.26 -28.76
CA THR A 358 -7.97 -4.10 -29.96
C THR A 358 -7.69 -5.54 -29.59
N GLY A 359 -8.57 -6.46 -29.99
CA GLY A 359 -8.42 -7.90 -29.78
C GLY A 359 -7.42 -8.55 -30.75
N ASN A 360 -7.14 -9.82 -30.51
CA ASN A 360 -6.15 -10.61 -31.25
C ASN A 360 -6.78 -11.26 -32.51
N PRO A 361 -6.34 -10.92 -33.73
CA PRO A 361 -6.87 -11.55 -34.95
C PRO A 361 -6.68 -13.07 -35.00
N LEU A 362 -5.62 -13.59 -34.37
CA LEU A 362 -5.32 -15.03 -34.30
C LEU A 362 -6.27 -15.79 -33.36
N ALA A 363 -6.98 -15.08 -32.46
CA ALA A 363 -8.01 -15.65 -31.60
C ALA A 363 -9.41 -15.62 -32.23
N GLY A 364 -9.55 -15.11 -33.46
CA GLY A 364 -10.78 -15.10 -34.25
C GLY A 364 -11.69 -13.87 -34.04
N HIS A 365 -12.70 -13.78 -34.90
CA HIS A 365 -13.69 -12.68 -34.91
C HIS A 365 -14.78 -12.90 -33.87
N LEU A 366 -15.30 -11.82 -33.28
CA LEU A 366 -16.37 -11.87 -32.28
C LEU A 366 -17.69 -12.51 -32.75
N ASN A 367 -17.86 -12.71 -34.06
CA ASN A 367 -19.05 -13.32 -34.66
C ASN A 367 -19.03 -14.85 -34.55
N THR A 368 -17.87 -15.45 -34.28
CA THR A 368 -17.65 -16.90 -34.19
C THR A 368 -16.90 -17.33 -32.93
N GLN A 369 -16.38 -16.37 -32.14
CA GLN A 369 -15.54 -16.62 -30.98
C GLN A 369 -15.98 -15.76 -29.78
N ALA A 370 -16.10 -16.39 -28.60
CA ALA A 370 -16.39 -15.67 -27.36
C ALA A 370 -15.33 -14.58 -27.09
N PRO A 371 -15.72 -13.39 -26.61
CA PRO A 371 -14.88 -12.18 -26.59
C PRO A 371 -13.66 -12.24 -25.65
N GLY A 372 -13.62 -13.20 -24.73
CA GLY A 372 -12.59 -13.31 -23.71
C GLY A 372 -12.94 -12.56 -22.43
N ILE A 373 -12.31 -12.96 -21.32
CA ILE A 373 -12.59 -12.43 -19.97
C ILE A 373 -12.31 -10.92 -19.91
N GLN A 374 -11.25 -10.45 -20.58
CA GLN A 374 -10.88 -9.03 -20.55
C GLN A 374 -11.93 -8.12 -21.19
N GLN A 375 -12.43 -8.48 -22.39
CA GLN A 375 -13.48 -7.70 -23.04
C GLN A 375 -14.82 -7.84 -22.31
N TYR A 376 -15.15 -9.01 -21.75
CA TYR A 376 -16.43 -9.22 -21.07
C TYR A 376 -16.57 -8.36 -19.79
N PHE A 377 -15.51 -8.26 -18.98
CA PHE A 377 -15.55 -7.53 -17.71
C PHE A 377 -15.03 -6.09 -17.80
N PHE A 378 -13.89 -5.84 -18.43
CA PHE A 378 -13.19 -4.54 -18.34
C PHE A 378 -13.39 -3.65 -19.57
N TYR A 379 -13.49 -4.23 -20.77
CA TYR A 379 -13.45 -3.49 -22.04
C TYR A 379 -14.69 -3.72 -22.92
N ARG A 380 -15.86 -3.83 -22.29
CA ARG A 380 -17.14 -4.19 -22.92
C ARG A 380 -17.49 -3.34 -24.14
N ASP A 381 -17.26 -2.04 -24.05
CA ASP A 381 -17.61 -1.06 -25.08
C ASP A 381 -16.45 -0.79 -26.08
N SER A 382 -15.40 -1.61 -26.06
CA SER A 382 -14.25 -1.48 -26.98
C SER A 382 -14.67 -1.83 -28.42
N PRO A 383 -14.35 -0.98 -29.43
CA PRO A 383 -14.80 -1.14 -30.82
C PRO A 383 -14.00 -2.19 -31.62
N THR A 384 -13.60 -3.30 -30.99
CA THR A 384 -12.82 -4.37 -31.63
C THR A 384 -13.72 -5.36 -32.38
N SER A 385 -13.28 -5.80 -33.56
CA SER A 385 -13.88 -6.90 -34.32
C SER A 385 -13.37 -8.29 -33.90
N TYR A 386 -12.19 -8.35 -33.29
CA TYR A 386 -11.51 -9.56 -32.85
C TYR A 386 -11.57 -9.75 -31.33
N ALA A 387 -11.48 -11.00 -30.86
CA ALA A 387 -11.59 -11.34 -29.44
C ALA A 387 -10.35 -10.92 -28.61
N MET A 388 -10.57 -10.44 -27.38
CA MET A 388 -9.49 -10.13 -26.42
C MET A 388 -9.12 -11.37 -25.60
N LYS A 389 -8.49 -12.35 -26.26
CA LYS A 389 -7.98 -13.60 -25.69
C LYS A 389 -6.85 -14.16 -26.53
N CYS A 390 -6.23 -15.25 -26.06
CA CYS A 390 -5.29 -16.03 -26.86
C CYS A 390 -5.97 -17.14 -27.71
N PRO A 391 -5.28 -17.64 -28.76
CA PRO A 391 -5.67 -18.86 -29.45
C PRO A 391 -5.70 -20.08 -28.51
N LEU A 392 -6.32 -21.18 -28.95
CA LEU A 392 -6.27 -22.46 -28.23
C LEU A 392 -4.82 -22.96 -28.11
N GLY A 393 -4.46 -23.53 -26.96
CA GLY A 393 -3.09 -23.96 -26.64
C GLY A 393 -2.12 -22.84 -26.21
N MET A 394 -2.53 -21.57 -26.37
CA MET A 394 -1.71 -20.41 -26.02
C MET A 394 -2.15 -19.80 -24.69
N SER A 395 -1.18 -19.41 -23.87
CA SER A 395 -1.34 -18.72 -22.58
C SER A 395 -1.17 -17.20 -22.74
N GLN A 396 -1.95 -16.42 -21.98
CA GLN A 396 -1.91 -14.95 -22.01
C GLN A 396 -1.00 -14.36 -20.93
N HIS A 397 -0.14 -13.43 -21.33
CA HIS A 397 0.82 -12.75 -20.47
C HIS A 397 0.82 -11.25 -20.73
N GLN A 398 1.22 -10.43 -19.76
CA GLN A 398 1.28 -8.98 -19.94
C GLN A 398 2.61 -8.57 -20.59
N ALA A 399 2.54 -7.83 -21.69
CA ALA A 399 3.70 -7.23 -22.34
C ALA A 399 3.98 -5.84 -21.77
N PHE A 400 2.95 -5.02 -21.60
CA PHE A 400 3.08 -3.61 -21.21
C PHE A 400 1.80 -3.09 -20.53
N LEU A 401 1.92 -1.94 -19.86
CA LEU A 401 0.79 -1.19 -19.29
C LEU A 401 1.06 0.29 -19.53
N SER A 402 0.14 0.98 -20.21
CA SER A 402 0.28 2.40 -20.57
C SER A 402 -1.04 3.12 -20.26
N ASP A 403 -1.03 4.06 -19.32
CA ASP A 403 -2.21 4.86 -18.91
C ASP A 403 -3.45 3.98 -18.69
N GLY A 404 -3.33 2.98 -17.81
CA GLY A 404 -4.39 2.01 -17.50
C GLY A 404 -4.74 1.01 -18.62
N CYS A 405 -4.21 1.17 -19.84
CA CYS A 405 -4.40 0.23 -20.93
C CYS A 405 -3.38 -0.91 -20.86
N GLN A 406 -3.85 -2.09 -20.47
CA GLN A 406 -3.04 -3.31 -20.49
C GLN A 406 -2.81 -3.76 -21.95
N VAL A 407 -1.56 -4.14 -22.27
CA VAL A 407 -1.18 -4.79 -23.52
C VAL A 407 -0.75 -6.22 -23.20
N MET A 408 -1.44 -7.18 -23.79
CA MET A 408 -1.26 -8.61 -23.59
C MET A 408 -0.60 -9.26 -24.80
N TYR A 409 0.14 -10.33 -24.57
CA TYR A 409 0.73 -11.19 -25.60
C TYR A 409 0.46 -12.66 -25.30
N CYS A 410 0.52 -13.48 -26.35
CA CYS A 410 0.25 -14.90 -26.29
C CYS A 410 1.51 -15.72 -26.60
N ILE A 411 1.75 -16.77 -25.80
CA ILE A 411 2.82 -17.75 -26.02
C ILE A 411 2.34 -19.16 -25.64
N GLN A 412 3.03 -20.20 -26.12
CA GLN A 412 2.71 -21.59 -25.79
C GLN A 412 2.64 -21.80 -24.27
N ALA A 413 1.59 -22.49 -23.80
CA ALA A 413 1.42 -22.75 -22.37
C ALA A 413 2.55 -23.66 -21.84
N GLY A 414 3.26 -23.19 -20.80
CA GLY A 414 4.40 -23.88 -20.18
C GLY A 414 5.76 -23.25 -20.49
N GLU A 415 5.92 -22.62 -21.66
CA GLU A 415 7.25 -22.34 -22.25
C GLU A 415 8.14 -21.34 -21.49
N LEU A 416 7.59 -20.21 -21.02
CA LEU A 416 8.37 -19.11 -20.42
C LEU A 416 8.23 -18.96 -18.89
N PHE A 417 7.30 -19.69 -18.27
CA PHE A 417 6.85 -19.43 -16.89
C PHE A 417 6.67 -20.69 -16.04
N ALA A 418 7.26 -21.82 -16.46
CA ALA A 418 7.32 -23.02 -15.63
C ALA A 418 7.99 -22.72 -14.27
N GLY A 419 7.30 -23.03 -13.16
CA GLY A 419 7.81 -22.86 -11.80
C GLY A 419 7.74 -21.43 -11.23
N ARG A 420 7.12 -20.45 -11.90
CA ARG A 420 6.94 -19.09 -11.35
C ARG A 420 5.56 -18.51 -11.61
N LEU A 421 4.85 -18.15 -10.54
CA LEU A 421 3.61 -17.37 -10.62
C LEU A 421 3.92 -15.89 -10.91
N PRO A 422 3.09 -15.18 -11.69
CA PRO A 422 3.33 -13.77 -12.00
C PRO A 422 3.03 -12.90 -10.76
N PRO A 423 3.95 -12.02 -10.33
CA PRO A 423 3.71 -11.17 -9.17
C PRO A 423 2.55 -10.19 -9.43
N ILE A 424 1.73 -9.98 -8.41
CA ILE A 424 0.64 -9.00 -8.44
C ILE A 424 1.17 -7.60 -8.72
N GLN A 425 0.59 -6.93 -9.71
CA GLN A 425 0.90 -5.53 -10.02
C GLN A 425 0.08 -4.62 -9.10
N LEU A 426 0.79 -3.83 -8.29
CA LEU A 426 0.19 -2.88 -7.37
C LEU A 426 0.03 -1.50 -8.05
N PRO A 427 -0.97 -0.69 -7.67
CA PRO A 427 -1.08 0.69 -8.15
C PRO A 427 0.15 1.53 -7.71
N PRO A 428 0.42 2.70 -8.32
CA PRO A 428 -0.36 3.34 -9.37
C PRO A 428 -0.07 2.76 -10.77
N PHE A 429 -1.12 2.73 -11.60
CA PHE A 429 -1.09 2.29 -13.00
C PHE A 429 -1.03 3.45 -13.99
N HIS A 430 -1.19 4.68 -13.49
CA HIS A 430 -0.98 5.93 -14.22
C HIS A 430 0.25 6.65 -13.68
N HIS A 431 0.96 7.37 -14.57
CA HIS A 431 2.12 8.16 -14.16
C HIS A 431 1.70 9.37 -13.31
N ALA A 432 2.56 9.75 -12.36
CA ALA A 432 2.36 10.98 -11.58
C ALA A 432 2.37 12.21 -12.53
N PRO A 433 1.32 13.06 -12.53
CA PRO A 433 1.23 14.15 -13.49
C PRO A 433 2.28 15.22 -13.23
N LEU A 434 2.92 15.70 -14.31
CA LEU A 434 3.91 16.78 -14.26
C LEU A 434 3.30 18.06 -13.64
N PHE A 435 4.08 18.74 -12.80
CA PHE A 435 3.63 19.84 -11.92
C PHE A 435 3.22 21.12 -12.68
N ASN A 436 1.98 21.15 -13.19
CA ASN A 436 1.35 22.39 -13.67
C ASN A 436 0.73 23.19 -12.51
N PHE A 437 1.43 24.24 -12.07
CA PHE A 437 1.05 25.13 -10.96
C PHE A 437 -0.17 26.07 -11.23
N THR A 438 -0.89 25.87 -12.33
CA THR A 438 -1.76 26.90 -12.95
C THR A 438 -3.26 26.57 -13.00
N SER A 439 -3.75 25.60 -12.21
CA SER A 439 -5.20 25.43 -11.99
C SER A 439 -5.72 26.42 -10.94
N PRO A 440 -6.73 27.26 -11.24
CA PRO A 440 -7.33 28.13 -10.23
C PRO A 440 -8.10 27.30 -9.20
N GLU A 441 -7.90 27.61 -7.91
CA GLU A 441 -8.61 26.95 -6.82
C GLU A 441 -10.13 27.21 -6.92
N VAL A 442 -10.93 26.16 -7.11
CA VAL A 442 -12.39 26.28 -7.09
C VAL A 442 -12.87 26.48 -5.66
N ARG A 443 -13.46 27.65 -5.41
CA ARG A 443 -13.90 28.13 -4.08
C ARG A 443 -15.41 28.15 -3.88
N THR A 444 -16.18 27.92 -4.94
CA THR A 444 -17.65 27.97 -4.95
C THR A 444 -18.21 26.79 -5.72
N LEU A 445 -19.00 25.94 -5.07
CA LEU A 445 -19.78 24.89 -5.72
C LEU A 445 -21.26 25.23 -5.59
N HIS A 446 -21.94 25.42 -6.72
CA HIS A 446 -23.37 25.69 -6.72
C HIS A 446 -24.13 24.38 -6.42
N SER A 447 -25.03 24.44 -5.45
CA SER A 447 -25.96 23.35 -5.12
C SER A 447 -27.32 23.68 -5.74
N GLU A 448 -28.12 22.67 -6.05
CA GLU A 448 -29.50 22.91 -6.50
C GLU A 448 -30.28 23.77 -5.48
N GLY A 449 -30.95 24.81 -5.98
CA GLY A 449 -31.69 25.78 -5.18
C GLY A 449 -30.88 27.03 -4.76
N ASN A 450 -31.37 27.77 -3.77
CA ASN A 450 -30.80 29.06 -3.34
C ASN A 450 -29.63 28.92 -2.33
N ARG A 451 -28.81 27.87 -2.49
CA ARG A 451 -27.67 27.55 -1.62
C ARG A 451 -26.41 27.32 -2.45
N THR A 452 -25.26 27.70 -1.90
CA THR A 452 -23.95 27.56 -2.53
C THR A 452 -22.94 27.15 -1.46
N TRP A 453 -22.12 26.14 -1.75
CA TRP A 453 -20.99 25.78 -0.90
C TRP A 453 -19.82 26.73 -1.19
N VAL A 454 -19.25 27.33 -0.15
CA VAL A 454 -18.10 28.24 -0.22
C VAL A 454 -17.03 27.77 0.74
N LYS A 455 -15.76 27.83 0.32
CA LYS A 455 -14.60 27.56 1.18
C LYS A 455 -13.65 28.76 1.22
N GLU A 456 -12.91 28.87 2.32
CA GLU A 456 -11.86 29.89 2.49
C GLU A 456 -10.56 29.46 1.79
N PRO A 457 -9.67 30.42 1.40
CA PRO A 457 -8.42 30.11 0.73
C PRO A 457 -7.54 29.16 1.56
N GLY A 458 -7.11 28.03 0.98
CA GLY A 458 -6.30 27.04 1.68
C GLY A 458 -7.05 26.15 2.68
N SER A 459 -8.36 26.35 2.86
CA SER A 459 -9.20 25.44 3.64
C SER A 459 -9.68 24.26 2.79
N LEU A 460 -9.70 23.07 3.40
CA LEU A 460 -10.38 21.87 2.89
C LEU A 460 -11.84 21.77 3.36
N VAL A 461 -12.29 22.70 4.21
CA VAL A 461 -13.64 22.71 4.80
C VAL A 461 -14.57 23.58 3.95
N TRP A 462 -15.69 23.00 3.51
CA TRP A 462 -16.76 23.69 2.81
C TRP A 462 -17.84 24.16 3.78
N THR A 463 -18.37 25.36 3.56
CA THR A 463 -19.47 25.96 4.34
C THR A 463 -20.67 26.24 3.44
N LEU A 464 -21.88 25.97 3.93
CA LEU A 464 -23.12 26.13 3.17
C LEU A 464 -23.72 27.51 3.42
N VAL A 465 -23.75 28.36 2.40
CA VAL A 465 -24.29 29.74 2.49
C VAL A 465 -25.43 29.95 1.48
N SER A 466 -26.27 30.97 1.72
CA SER A 466 -27.24 31.39 0.70
C SER A 466 -26.55 32.03 -0.50
N SER A 467 -27.09 31.82 -1.71
CA SER A 467 -26.54 32.35 -2.97
C SER A 467 -26.64 33.88 -3.11
N THR A 468 -27.29 34.57 -2.17
CA THR A 468 -27.15 36.03 -1.96
C THR A 468 -25.81 36.37 -1.29
N ASN A 469 -25.45 35.64 -0.23
CA ASN A 469 -24.31 35.94 0.63
C ASN A 469 -22.99 35.49 -0.01
N ALA A 470 -23.01 34.40 -0.79
CA ALA A 470 -21.88 33.96 -1.62
C ALA A 470 -21.38 35.08 -2.57
N ARG A 471 -22.29 35.92 -3.10
CA ARG A 471 -21.96 37.08 -3.94
C ARG A 471 -21.40 38.28 -3.17
N GLY A 472 -21.46 38.27 -1.84
CA GLY A 472 -20.71 39.20 -0.98
C GLY A 472 -19.26 38.75 -0.81
N LEU A 473 -19.06 37.48 -0.44
CA LEU A 473 -17.75 36.87 -0.22
C LEU A 473 -16.84 36.93 -1.47
N THR A 474 -17.39 36.74 -2.67
CA THR A 474 -16.62 36.85 -3.93
C THR A 474 -16.39 38.30 -4.39
N LYS A 475 -17.07 39.30 -3.83
CA LYS A 475 -16.92 40.72 -4.21
C LYS A 475 -15.77 41.47 -3.53
N GLY A 476 -14.93 40.79 -2.75
CA GLY A 476 -13.71 41.36 -2.16
C GLY A 476 -12.65 41.85 -3.17
N ARG A 477 -12.84 41.60 -4.48
CA ARG A 477 -11.98 42.13 -5.56
C ARG A 477 -12.68 43.26 -6.32
N ALA A 478 -12.84 44.41 -5.68
CA ALA A 478 -13.08 45.66 -6.40
C ALA A 478 -11.94 45.91 -7.42
N ARG A 479 -12.24 46.66 -8.49
CA ARG A 479 -11.30 46.94 -9.60
C ARG A 479 -9.93 47.36 -9.08
N ALA A 480 -8.88 46.71 -9.58
CA ALA A 480 -7.60 47.39 -9.71
C ALA A 480 -7.78 48.49 -10.78
N PRO A 481 -7.47 49.76 -10.50
CA PRO A 481 -7.39 50.78 -11.53
C PRO A 481 -6.27 50.43 -12.52
N SER A 482 -6.47 50.76 -13.79
CA SER A 482 -5.38 50.81 -14.78
C SER A 482 -4.33 51.86 -14.37
N GLN A 483 -3.10 51.71 -14.86
CA GLN A 483 -2.07 52.73 -14.70
C GLN A 483 -2.47 54.01 -15.45
N GLU A 484 -2.86 55.04 -14.71
CA GLU A 484 -2.65 56.45 -15.04
C GLU A 484 -2.75 57.27 -13.75
N GLY A 485 -2.00 58.38 -13.65
CA GLY A 485 -1.89 59.18 -12.43
C GLY A 485 -3.20 59.90 -12.07
N PRO A 486 -3.40 60.26 -10.78
CA PRO A 486 -2.73 61.48 -10.34
C PRO A 486 -2.01 61.40 -8.99
N THR A 487 -1.18 62.43 -8.75
CA THR A 487 -0.27 62.57 -7.61
C THR A 487 -0.95 63.25 -6.40
N ILE A 488 -0.33 63.09 -5.22
CA ILE A 488 -0.58 63.86 -3.97
C ILE A 488 -1.88 63.54 -3.20
N ALA A 489 -1.71 62.93 -2.00
CA ALA A 489 -2.64 63.10 -0.87
C ALA A 489 -2.04 62.70 0.50
N ILE A 490 -1.07 61.78 0.56
CA ILE A 490 -0.52 61.24 1.84
C ILE A 490 1.02 61.34 1.86
N SER A 491 1.56 62.53 2.14
CA SER A 491 3.01 62.75 2.33
C SER A 491 3.37 63.82 3.39
N VAL A 492 2.39 64.57 3.90
CA VAL A 492 2.62 65.69 4.83
C VAL A 492 2.77 65.24 6.29
N THR A 493 2.04 64.20 6.73
CA THR A 493 2.10 63.72 8.12
C THR A 493 3.42 63.02 8.44
N VAL A 494 3.91 62.14 7.57
CA VAL A 494 5.14 61.37 7.78
C VAL A 494 6.38 62.28 7.78
N THR A 495 6.43 63.27 6.88
CA THR A 495 7.55 64.22 6.78
C THR A 495 7.64 65.14 8.00
N VAL A 496 6.51 65.67 8.49
CA VAL A 496 6.47 66.47 9.73
C VAL A 496 6.93 65.66 10.95
N ILE A 497 6.54 64.39 11.07
CA ILE A 497 6.99 63.51 12.14
C ILE A 497 8.50 63.24 12.05
N LEU A 498 9.06 63.00 10.86
CA LEU A 498 10.49 62.81 10.68
C LEU A 498 11.29 64.06 11.08
N VAL A 499 10.85 65.25 10.65
CA VAL A 499 11.51 66.53 10.98
C VAL A 499 11.46 66.79 12.49
N ALA A 500 10.32 66.51 13.15
CA ALA A 500 10.20 66.63 14.60
C ALA A 500 11.14 65.68 15.35
N LEU A 501 11.29 64.44 14.90
CA LEU A 501 12.23 63.47 15.49
C LEU A 501 13.69 63.90 15.32
N ILE A 502 14.09 64.35 14.12
CA ILE A 502 15.44 64.85 13.85
C ILE A 502 15.75 66.10 14.69
N ALA A 503 14.80 67.03 14.81
CA ALA A 503 14.93 68.21 15.67
C ALA A 503 15.05 67.82 17.17
N GLY A 504 14.27 66.84 17.63
CA GLY A 504 14.35 66.31 18.99
C GLY A 504 15.70 65.69 19.33
N VAL A 505 16.25 64.85 18.43
CA VAL A 505 17.59 64.25 18.59
C VAL A 505 18.67 65.34 18.57
N GLY A 506 18.59 66.31 17.66
CA GLY A 506 19.52 67.44 17.59
C GLY A 506 19.51 68.29 18.86
N TYR A 507 18.32 68.56 19.43
CA TYR A 507 18.18 69.27 20.70
C TYR A 507 18.74 68.45 21.87
N GLY A 508 18.46 67.15 21.92
CA GLY A 508 18.99 66.22 22.92
C GLY A 508 20.53 66.21 22.95
N VAL A 509 21.19 66.07 21.79
CA VAL A 509 22.66 66.08 21.68
C VAL A 509 23.24 67.46 22.06
N LYS A 510 22.56 68.56 21.69
CA LYS A 510 22.98 69.92 22.08
C LYS A 510 22.85 70.15 23.60
N TRP A 511 21.81 69.61 24.23
CA TRP A 511 21.58 69.68 25.68
C TRP A 511 22.53 68.79 26.48
N TRP A 512 22.89 67.61 25.96
CA TRP A 512 23.89 66.75 26.58
C TRP A 512 25.30 67.37 26.54
N ARG A 513 25.65 68.08 25.44
CA ARG A 513 26.93 68.80 25.32
C ARG A 513 27.05 70.07 26.17
N SER A 514 25.96 70.59 26.76
CA SER A 514 26.00 71.80 27.61
C SER A 514 26.10 71.51 29.10
N ARG A 515 26.05 70.24 29.54
CA ARG A 515 26.35 69.84 30.92
C ARG A 515 27.82 69.40 31.02
N GLY A 516 28.64 70.27 31.61
CA GLY A 516 30.09 70.08 31.68
C GLY A 516 30.54 68.86 32.51
N TYR A 517 31.74 68.37 32.20
CA TYR A 517 32.42 67.29 32.92
C TYR A 517 32.51 67.55 34.43
N ARG A 518 32.28 66.51 35.24
CA ARG A 518 32.93 66.37 36.55
C ARG A 518 33.90 65.20 36.48
N ARG A 519 35.17 65.46 36.76
CA ARG A 519 36.22 64.45 36.92
C ARG A 519 36.10 63.83 38.31
N ALA A 520 36.33 62.53 38.40
CA ALA A 520 36.64 61.79 39.63
C ALA A 520 37.99 61.07 39.42
N GLU A 521 38.60 60.61 40.50
CA GLU A 521 40.06 60.47 40.62
C GLU A 521 40.57 59.03 40.43
N GLU A 522 41.88 58.88 40.19
CA GLU A 522 42.54 57.58 40.01
C GLU A 522 42.88 56.90 41.35
N ALA A 523 42.95 55.56 41.33
CA ALA A 523 43.70 54.76 42.29
C ALA A 523 44.39 53.60 41.54
N THR A 524 45.61 53.25 41.93
CA THR A 524 46.56 52.47 41.12
C THR A 524 46.65 50.99 41.53
N LEU A 525 47.02 50.09 40.61
CA LEU A 525 48.18 49.15 40.74
C LEU A 525 48.30 48.09 39.59
N VAL A 526 49.41 48.20 38.84
CA VAL A 526 50.33 47.16 38.31
C VAL A 526 49.86 45.73 37.96
N GLY A 527 50.13 45.32 36.70
CA GLY A 527 50.45 43.93 36.28
C GLY A 527 49.30 43.10 35.67
N SER A 528 49.49 42.25 34.64
CA SER A 528 50.66 41.99 33.77
C SER A 528 50.24 41.29 32.45
N HIS A 529 50.96 41.53 31.35
CA HIS A 529 50.94 40.73 30.09
C HIS A 529 51.89 39.50 30.20
N PRO A 530 51.92 38.51 29.26
CA PRO A 530 51.43 38.48 27.86
C PRO A 530 50.38 37.35 27.59
N ALA A 531 49.71 37.17 26.44
CA ALA A 531 49.85 37.55 25.02
C ALA A 531 50.74 36.64 24.13
N TYR A 532 50.12 35.85 23.23
CA TYR A 532 50.66 35.58 21.89
C TYR A 532 49.56 35.14 20.90
N GLY A 533 49.72 35.54 19.63
CA GLY A 533 49.03 34.93 18.49
C GLY A 533 49.94 33.88 17.86
N SER A 534 49.99 33.65 16.54
CA SER A 534 49.07 33.93 15.44
C SER A 534 49.67 33.39 14.14
N THR A 535 48.81 32.88 13.24
CA THR A 535 49.02 32.76 11.77
C THR A 535 50.15 31.87 11.21
N ALA A 536 49.90 31.49 9.95
CA ALA A 536 50.83 31.15 8.88
C ALA A 536 51.28 29.68 8.70
N VAL A 537 51.57 29.19 7.47
CA VAL A 537 50.99 29.38 6.10
C VAL A 537 51.86 28.57 5.12
N PHE A 538 51.25 27.84 4.16
CA PHE A 538 51.89 27.35 2.91
C PHE A 538 53.02 26.28 3.09
N GLU A 539 53.41 25.44 2.11
CA GLU A 539 52.85 25.07 0.79
C GLU A 539 53.24 23.61 0.42
N GLU A 540 52.56 23.10 -0.59
CA GLU A 540 52.65 21.84 -1.37
C GLU A 540 54.05 21.27 -1.72
N LEU A 541 54.22 19.93 -1.75
CA LEU A 541 54.55 19.13 -2.97
C LEU A 541 54.94 17.64 -2.73
N GLU A 542 54.64 16.83 -3.77
CA GLU A 542 55.24 15.56 -4.28
C GLU A 542 55.48 14.31 -3.38
N ASP A 543 54.59 13.32 -3.59
CA ASP A 543 54.85 12.01 -4.25
C ASP A 543 56.04 11.11 -3.82
N SER A 544 55.75 9.85 -3.43
CA SER A 544 56.03 8.68 -4.31
C SER A 544 55.81 7.27 -3.69
N ASP A 545 55.43 6.36 -4.59
CA ASP A 545 55.59 4.89 -4.61
C ASP A 545 54.81 3.97 -3.61
N THR A 546 54.88 2.69 -3.96
CA THR A 546 54.08 1.51 -3.63
C THR A 546 54.71 0.73 -2.44
N ARG A 547 54.24 -0.44 -1.96
CA ARG A 547 53.56 -1.56 -2.64
C ARG A 547 52.97 -2.60 -1.65
N GLU A 548 52.08 -3.46 -2.19
CA GLU A 548 51.80 -4.86 -1.82
C GLU A 548 51.63 -5.27 -0.33
N GLN A 549 50.38 -5.67 0.01
CA GLN A 549 49.94 -7.08 0.22
C GLN A 549 50.77 -8.07 1.08
N PRO A 550 50.17 -9.19 1.55
CA PRO A 550 48.78 -9.40 2.00
C PRO A 550 48.70 -10.23 3.31
N PHE A 551 47.48 -10.44 3.83
CA PHE A 551 46.92 -11.78 4.05
C PHE A 551 45.39 -11.69 4.28
#